data_AF-A0A1Q8ATY3-F1
#
_entry.id   AF-A0A1Q8ATY3-F1
#
_cell.length_a   1.000
_cell.length_b   1.000
_cell.length_c   1.000
_cell.angle_alpha   90.00
_cell.angle_beta   90.00
_cell.angle_gamma   90.00
#
_symmetry.space_group_name_H-M   'P 1'
#
loop_
_entity.id
_entity.type
_entity.pdbx_description
1 polymer ?
#
loop_
_entity_poly.entity_id
_entity_poly.type
_entity_poly.pdbx_seq_one_letter_code
_entity_poly.pdbx_strand_id
1 'polypeptide(L)'
;MEALEKVRAELARYEHLLFSFAAVDSAEGVVVEIHYLPEAPPLEPYRFLLRPREIEHPQFAWSFQKQLYDCLHDYVIEMFTRNPQRKD
;
A
#
# COMPACT_ATOMS: atom_id res chain seq x y z
N MET A 1 -18.46 1.79 3.84
CA MET A 1 -18.42 2.94 2.90
C MET A 1 -17.65 4.14 3.45
N GLU A 2 -17.97 4.70 4.62
CA GLU A 2 -17.25 5.88 5.16
C GLU A 2 -15.73 5.65 5.33
N ALA A 3 -15.34 4.49 5.87
CA ALA A 3 -13.92 4.14 6.03
C ALA A 3 -13.19 4.03 4.67
N LEU A 4 -13.81 3.37 3.67
CA LEU A 4 -13.25 3.24 2.33
C LEU A 4 -13.06 4.61 1.66
N GLU A 5 -14.05 5.48 1.74
CA GLU A 5 -13.96 6.82 1.14
C GLU A 5 -12.92 7.68 1.86
N LYS A 6 -12.80 7.57 3.18
CA LYS A 6 -11.72 8.23 3.94
C LYS A 6 -10.33 7.76 3.50
N VAL A 7 -10.15 6.46 3.32
CA VAL A 7 -8.88 5.90 2.82
C VAL A 7 -8.61 6.34 1.38
N ARG A 8 -9.61 6.35 0.49
CA ARG A 8 -9.48 6.83 -0.89
C ARG A 8 -9.10 8.31 -0.96
N ALA A 9 -9.73 9.14 -0.13
CA ALA A 9 -9.43 10.56 -0.05
C ALA A 9 -7.99 10.81 0.44
N GLU A 10 -7.50 10.02 1.40
CA GLU A 10 -6.10 10.09 1.84
C GLU A 10 -5.15 9.59 0.74
N LEU A 11 -5.45 8.45 0.10
CA LEU A 11 -4.66 7.89 -1.01
C LEU A 11 -4.54 8.83 -2.21
N ALA A 12 -5.59 9.58 -2.52
CA ALA A 12 -5.60 10.55 -3.63
C ALA A 12 -4.58 11.69 -3.45
N ARG A 13 -3.97 11.84 -2.27
CA ARG A 13 -2.90 12.80 -1.99
C ARG A 13 -1.52 12.31 -2.46
N TYR A 14 -1.42 11.05 -2.89
CA TYR A 14 -0.18 10.42 -3.30
C TYR A 14 -0.18 10.17 -4.80
N GLU A 15 0.88 10.62 -5.45
CA GLU A 15 1.19 10.31 -6.84
C GLU A 15 2.58 9.69 -6.89
N HIS A 16 2.75 8.65 -7.69
CA HIS A 16 4.05 7.99 -7.83
C HIS A 16 4.30 7.56 -9.28
N LEU A 17 5.54 7.73 -9.74
CA LEU A 17 5.92 7.45 -11.13
C LEU A 17 5.91 5.94 -11.47
N LEU A 18 6.17 5.09 -10.48
CA LEU A 18 6.30 3.64 -10.65
C LEU A 18 5.13 2.85 -10.08
N PHE A 19 4.27 3.47 -9.28
CA PHE A 19 3.24 2.77 -8.52
C PHE A 19 1.89 3.46 -8.65
N SER A 20 0.82 2.69 -8.77
CA SER A 20 -0.54 3.16 -8.53
C SER A 20 -1.10 2.54 -7.27
N PHE A 21 -2.08 3.23 -6.68
CA PHE A 21 -2.67 2.84 -5.41
C PHE A 21 -4.17 2.65 -5.57
N ALA A 22 -4.70 1.59 -4.96
CA ALA A 22 -6.13 1.33 -4.92
C ALA A 22 -6.56 1.01 -3.49
N ALA A 23 -7.85 1.23 -3.20
CA ALA A 23 -8.48 0.84 -1.94
C ALA A 23 -9.73 0.02 -2.22
N VAL A 24 -9.83 -1.13 -1.55
CA VAL A 24 -10.92 -2.10 -1.70
C VAL A 24 -11.53 -2.36 -0.33
N ASP A 25 -12.86 -2.39 -0.28
CA ASP A 25 -13.57 -2.76 0.96
C ASP A 25 -13.37 -4.24 1.25
N SER A 26 -13.26 -4.59 2.53
CA SER A 26 -13.16 -5.98 2.99
C SER A 26 -13.96 -6.17 4.27
N ALA A 27 -14.21 -7.42 4.64
CA ALA A 27 -14.93 -7.73 5.87
C ALA A 27 -14.22 -7.22 7.15
N GLU A 28 -12.90 -7.04 7.10
CA GLU A 28 -12.08 -6.68 8.27
C GLU A 28 -11.65 -5.20 8.29
N GLY A 29 -12.02 -4.42 7.27
CA GLY A 29 -11.58 -3.05 7.09
C GLY A 29 -11.32 -2.73 5.62
N VAL A 30 -10.33 -1.86 5.35
CA VAL A 30 -9.98 -1.44 3.98
C VAL A 30 -8.64 -2.04 3.59
N VAL A 31 -8.59 -2.73 2.46
CA VAL A 31 -7.33 -3.20 1.87
C VAL A 31 -6.80 -2.13 0.94
N VAL A 32 -5.55 -1.72 1.16
CA VAL A 32 -4.79 -0.89 0.22
C VAL A 32 -3.97 -1.80 -0.67
N GLU A 33 -4.03 -1.57 -1.97
CA GLU A 33 -3.23 -2.28 -2.96
C GLU A 33 -2.25 -1.31 -3.62
N ILE A 34 -1.00 -1.74 -3.75
CA ILE A 34 0.08 -1.02 -4.44
C ILE A 34 0.44 -1.82 -5.68
N HIS A 35 0.30 -1.21 -6.85
CA HIS A 35 0.48 -1.85 -8.15
C HIS A 35 1.69 -1.25 -8.85
N TYR A 36 2.62 -2.09 -9.32
CA TYR A 36 3.73 -1.65 -10.16
C TYR A 36 3.25 -1.37 -11.59
N LEU A 37 3.51 -0.17 -12.10
CA LEU A 37 3.00 0.30 -13.40
C LEU A 37 3.77 -0.19 -14.64
N PRO A 38 5.12 -0.27 -14.64
CA PRO A 38 5.87 -0.65 -15.83
C PRO A 38 5.60 -2.08 -16.33
N GLU A 39 5.83 -2.32 -17.63
CA GLU A 39 5.62 -3.59 -18.36
C GLU A 39 6.57 -4.75 -17.95
N ALA A 40 7.04 -4.76 -16.70
CA ALA A 40 7.68 -5.94 -16.13
C ALA A 40 6.72 -7.15 -16.17
N PRO A 41 7.24 -8.40 -16.06
CA PRO A 41 6.37 -9.53 -15.78
C PRO A 41 5.40 -9.18 -14.65
N PRO A 42 4.12 -9.57 -14.75
CA PRO A 42 3.08 -9.13 -13.82
C PRO A 42 3.52 -9.43 -12.40
N LEU A 43 3.78 -8.38 -11.63
CA LEU A 43 4.09 -8.48 -10.22
C LEU A 43 2.78 -8.55 -9.46
N GLU A 44 2.73 -9.41 -8.45
CA GLU A 44 1.60 -9.41 -7.54
C GLU A 44 1.53 -8.04 -6.83
N PRO A 45 0.35 -7.43 -6.70
CA PRO A 45 0.19 -6.19 -5.96
C PRO A 45 0.53 -6.39 -4.49
N TYR A 46 1.28 -5.45 -3.91
CA TYR A 46 1.53 -5.44 -2.48
C TYR A 46 0.26 -4.99 -1.75
N ARG A 47 -0.13 -5.67 -0.67
CA ARG A 47 -1.40 -5.41 0.03
C ARG A 47 -1.20 -5.26 1.52
N PHE A 48 -1.89 -4.29 2.11
CA PHE A 48 -2.02 -4.20 3.56
C PHE A 48 -3.45 -3.86 3.98
N LEU A 49 -3.85 -4.36 5.15
CA LEU A 49 -5.17 -4.13 5.74
C LEU A 49 -5.10 -2.96 6.72
N LEU A 50 -6.02 -2.01 6.58
CA LEU A 50 -6.33 -0.98 7.57
C LEU A 50 -7.60 -1.37 8.31
N ARG A 51 -7.50 -1.59 9.61
CA ARG A 51 -8.66 -1.88 10.44
C ARG A 51 -9.43 -0.59 10.75
N PRO A 52 -10.75 -0.67 11.01
CA PRO A 52 -11.57 0.51 11.32
C PRO A 52 -10.98 1.42 12.40
N ARG A 53 -10.47 0.83 13.50
CA ARG A 53 -9.83 1.57 14.60
C ARG A 53 -8.61 2.41 14.18
N GLU A 54 -7.88 1.98 13.14
CA GLU A 54 -6.71 2.67 12.62
C GLU A 54 -7.15 3.84 11.74
N ILE A 55 -8.20 3.61 10.94
CA ILE A 55 -8.82 4.62 10.07
C ILE A 55 -9.49 5.73 10.87
N GLU A 56 -10.13 5.40 11.98
CA GLU A 56 -10.82 6.33 12.87
C GLU A 56 -9.86 7.13 13.77
N HIS A 57 -8.59 6.72 13.86
CA HIS A 57 -7.62 7.34 14.75
C HIS A 57 -7.36 8.81 14.39
N PRO A 58 -7.22 9.74 15.36
CA PRO A 58 -6.99 11.16 15.08
C PRO A 58 -5.73 11.44 14.26
N GLN A 59 -4.72 10.57 14.38
CA GLN A 59 -3.46 10.67 13.64
C GLN A 59 -3.45 9.80 12.36
N PHE A 60 -4.62 9.39 11.87
CA PHE A 60 -4.74 8.48 10.73
C PHE A 60 -3.85 8.87 9.56
N ALA A 61 -3.87 10.13 9.11
CA ALA A 61 -3.05 10.57 7.98
C ALA A 61 -1.56 10.33 8.19
N TRP A 62 -1.04 10.61 9.40
CA TRP A 62 0.37 10.40 9.73
C TRP A 62 0.74 8.91 9.80
N SER A 63 -0.08 8.10 10.49
CA SER A 63 0.16 6.66 10.57
C SER A 63 0.01 5.97 9.22
N PHE A 64 -0.97 6.40 8.42
CA PHE A 64 -1.19 5.93 7.07
C PHE A 64 0.00 6.24 6.17
N GLN A 65 0.49 7.49 6.19
CA GLN A 65 1.67 7.89 5.42
C GLN A 65 2.88 7.01 5.76
N LYS A 66 3.14 6.82 7.06
CA LYS A 66 4.24 5.97 7.52
C LYS A 66 4.08 4.53 6.99
N GLN A 67 2.91 3.94 7.19
CA GLN A 67 2.63 2.58 6.73
C GLN A 67 2.77 2.43 5.21
N LEU A 68 2.26 3.39 4.43
CA LEU A 68 2.39 3.40 2.98
C LEU A 68 3.86 3.45 2.55
N TYR A 69 4.68 4.27 3.21
CA TYR A 69 6.11 4.39 2.90
C TYR A 69 6.90 3.13 3.29
N ASP A 70 6.58 2.53 4.44
CA ASP A 70 7.17 1.27 4.88
C ASP A 70 6.82 0.15 3.87
N CYS A 71 5.55 0.06 3.43
CA CYS A 71 5.15 -0.92 2.41
C CYS A 71 5.78 -0.68 1.04
N LEU A 72 5.96 0.59 0.61
CA LEU A 72 6.69 0.90 -0.62
C LEU A 72 8.16 0.50 -0.54
N HIS A 73 8.79 0.74 0.61
CA HIS A 73 10.16 0.30 0.85
C HIS A 73 10.26 -1.21 0.73
N ASP A 74 9.43 -1.96 1.45
CA ASP A 74 9.41 -3.42 1.42
C ASP A 74 9.15 -3.94 0.00
N TYR A 75 8.19 -3.36 -0.72
CA TYR A 75 7.87 -3.78 -2.07
C TYR A 75 9.05 -3.62 -3.04
N VAL A 76 9.78 -2.49 -2.95
CA VAL A 76 10.99 -2.27 -3.77
C VAL A 76 12.11 -3.25 -3.39
N ILE A 77 12.27 -3.57 -2.11
CA ILE A 77 13.25 -4.55 -1.65
C ILE A 77 12.90 -5.97 -2.15
N GLU A 78 11.62 -6.35 -2.15
CA GLU A 78 11.17 -7.64 -2.66
C GLU A 78 11.40 -7.81 -4.17
N MET A 79 11.45 -6.72 -4.93
CA MET A 79 11.72 -6.74 -6.37
C MET A 79 13.19 -7.10 -6.73
N PHE A 80 14.10 -7.24 -5.76
CA PHE A 80 15.47 -7.69 -6.04
C PHE A 80 15.51 -9.13 -6.58
N THR A 81 15.85 -9.28 -7.86
CA THR A 81 16.08 -10.60 -8.48
C THR A 81 17.39 -11.26 -8.05
N ARG A 82 18.30 -10.48 -7.45
CA ARG A 82 19.53 -10.93 -6.79
C ARG A 82 19.84 -10.01 -5.62
N ASN A 83 20.15 -10.57 -4.46
CA ASN A 83 20.61 -9.82 -3.30
C ASN A 83 21.65 -10.65 -2.51
N PRO A 84 22.48 -10.04 -1.64
CA PRO A 84 23.52 -10.77 -0.89
C PRO A 84 23.00 -11.80 0.13
N GLN A 85 21.72 -11.75 0.49
CA GLN A 85 21.09 -12.66 1.45
C GLN A 85 20.48 -13.90 0.78
N ARG A 86 20.29 -13.85 -0.54
CA ARG A 86 19.86 -14.97 -1.37
C ARG A 86 20.98 -16.02 -1.37
N LYS A 87 20.66 -17.19 -0.81
CA LYS A 87 21.56 -18.34 -0.65
C LYS A 87 21.34 -19.39 -1.74
N ASP A 88 20.79 -18.98 -2.88
CA ASP A 88 20.64 -19.81 -4.08
C ASP A 88 21.97 -20.49 -4.44
#